data_AF-A0A8J4SEA9-F1
#
_entry.id   AF-A0A8J4SEA9-F1
#
_cell.length_a   1.000
_cell.length_b   1.000
_cell.length_c   1.000
_cell.angle_alpha   90.00
_cell.angle_beta   90.00
_cell.angle_gamma   90.00
#
_symmetry.space_group_name_H-M   'P 1'
#
loop_
_entity.id
_entity.type
_entity.pdbx_description
1 polymer ?
#
loop_
_entity_poly.entity_id
_entity_poly.type
_entity_poly.pdbx_seq_one_letter_code
_entity_poly.pdbx_strand_id
1 'polypeptide(L)'
;MNVAIDGPAGAGKSTVARLVAEALAYIYVDTGAMYRAVTLHMLRKGISPEDVPEVLQETQKLVIDLLPDPDGQKVFCNGEDVTSEIRSREVTGIVSRYAQIEGLRTQLVDTQRQMALRKGVVMDGRDIGTTVLPDAEVKIFMTASVEERALRRFKELDPSEGLTLQQLERDIATRDKLDESIKISRQVRFMAKSELFDVPVLGRIIKAVGAFPVKRGGVSKESIKTSLNILRNGEVLGIFPSGSRHNDGGIGKKGAASFALRSGATVIPTAIIGNYKVFRKMKVVYGAPVNLDEFKEDPSGDALERATEKIMSKINEMVQTGVPSK
;
A
#
# COMPACT_ATOMS: atom_id res chain seq x y z
N MET A 1 -10.64 -3.69 -22.23
CA MET A 1 -10.47 -4.10 -20.83
C MET A 1 -9.12 -3.60 -20.34
N ASN A 2 -8.94 -3.33 -19.05
CA ASN A 2 -7.66 -3.04 -18.42
C ASN A 2 -7.24 -4.21 -17.53
N VAL A 3 -5.96 -4.57 -17.61
CA VAL A 3 -5.34 -5.62 -16.81
C VAL A 3 -4.26 -5.00 -15.94
N ALA A 4 -4.38 -5.13 -14.63
CA ALA A 4 -3.37 -4.72 -13.66
C ALA A 4 -2.58 -5.96 -13.19
N ILE A 5 -1.25 -5.89 -13.23
CA ILE A 5 -0.36 -6.95 -12.75
C ILE A 5 0.60 -6.40 -11.68
N ASP A 6 0.35 -6.77 -10.43
CA ASP A 6 1.09 -6.33 -9.26
C ASP A 6 2.01 -7.41 -8.71
N GLY A 7 3.01 -6.99 -7.91
CA GLY A 7 3.88 -7.90 -7.17
C GLY A 7 5.32 -7.42 -7.03
N PRO A 8 6.14 -8.17 -6.26
CA PRO A 8 7.49 -7.74 -5.89
C PRO A 8 8.46 -7.79 -7.07
N ALA A 9 9.64 -7.18 -6.91
CA ALA A 9 10.70 -7.25 -7.92
C ALA A 9 11.11 -8.70 -8.18
N GLY A 10 11.32 -9.08 -9.43
CA GLY A 10 11.78 -10.42 -9.79
C GLY A 10 10.68 -11.50 -9.77
N ALA A 11 9.42 -11.17 -9.51
CA ALA A 11 8.30 -12.14 -9.55
C ALA A 11 7.91 -12.61 -10.97
N GLY A 12 8.52 -12.07 -12.02
CA GLY A 12 8.20 -12.40 -13.42
C GLY A 12 7.07 -11.60 -14.06
N LYS A 13 6.66 -10.48 -13.42
CA LYS A 13 5.54 -9.62 -13.87
C LYS A 13 5.69 -9.15 -15.30
N SER A 14 6.79 -8.48 -15.62
CA SER A 14 7.00 -7.86 -16.94
C SER A 14 6.98 -8.91 -18.06
N THR A 15 7.50 -10.12 -17.81
CA THR A 15 7.40 -11.25 -18.75
C THR A 15 5.95 -11.65 -18.99
N VAL A 16 5.17 -11.88 -17.92
CA VAL A 16 3.76 -12.27 -18.04
C VAL A 16 2.93 -11.14 -18.63
N ALA A 17 3.15 -9.91 -18.21
CA ALA A 17 2.45 -8.72 -18.70
C ALA A 17 2.64 -8.54 -20.20
N ARG A 18 3.87 -8.71 -20.70
CA ARG A 18 4.16 -8.66 -22.14
C ARG A 18 3.44 -9.77 -22.92
N LEU A 19 3.49 -11.01 -22.42
CA LEU A 19 2.80 -12.14 -23.06
C LEU A 19 1.29 -11.95 -23.09
N VAL A 20 0.71 -11.43 -22.00
CA VAL A 20 -0.73 -11.12 -21.93
C VAL A 20 -1.08 -9.97 -22.88
N ALA A 21 -0.24 -8.93 -22.94
CA ALA A 21 -0.45 -7.81 -23.85
C ALA A 21 -0.42 -8.27 -25.32
N GLU A 22 0.56 -9.08 -25.69
CA GLU A 22 0.68 -9.64 -27.04
C GLU A 22 -0.51 -10.52 -27.41
N ALA A 23 -0.90 -11.46 -26.52
CA ALA A 23 -2.02 -12.37 -26.75
C ALA A 23 -3.37 -11.63 -26.89
N LEU A 24 -3.52 -10.47 -26.23
CA LEU A 24 -4.74 -9.67 -26.27
C LEU A 24 -4.67 -8.51 -27.28
N ALA A 25 -3.55 -8.31 -27.97
CA ALA A 25 -3.25 -7.13 -28.78
C ALA A 25 -3.45 -5.80 -27.99
N TYR A 26 -3.02 -5.79 -26.74
CA TYR A 26 -3.11 -4.67 -25.81
C TYR A 26 -1.78 -3.92 -25.71
N ILE A 27 -1.85 -2.67 -25.26
CA ILE A 27 -0.67 -1.85 -24.97
C ILE A 27 -0.08 -2.30 -23.63
N TYR A 28 1.19 -2.69 -23.63
CA TYR A 28 1.94 -2.97 -22.41
C TYR A 28 2.49 -1.67 -21.81
N VAL A 29 2.37 -1.48 -20.49
CA VAL A 29 2.91 -0.33 -19.77
C VAL A 29 3.74 -0.79 -18.57
N ASP A 30 5.07 -0.65 -18.66
CA ASP A 30 5.99 -0.84 -17.54
C ASP A 30 6.04 0.43 -16.67
N THR A 31 5.29 0.44 -15.58
CA THR A 31 5.31 1.60 -14.67
C THR A 31 6.65 1.75 -13.96
N GLY A 32 7.37 0.64 -13.73
CA GLY A 32 8.70 0.65 -13.12
C GLY A 32 9.71 1.39 -13.99
N ALA A 33 9.62 1.25 -15.30
CA ALA A 33 10.44 2.00 -16.26
C ALA A 33 10.22 3.51 -16.15
N MET A 34 8.97 3.96 -15.94
CA MET A 34 8.66 5.39 -15.76
C MET A 34 9.34 5.97 -14.51
N TYR A 35 9.23 5.29 -13.36
CA TYR A 35 9.90 5.73 -12.12
C TYR A 35 11.43 5.77 -12.28
N ARG A 36 11.99 4.82 -13.03
CA ARG A 36 13.44 4.79 -13.31
C ARG A 36 13.87 5.90 -14.28
N ALA A 37 13.05 6.24 -15.28
CA ALA A 37 13.31 7.36 -16.18
C ALA A 37 13.35 8.69 -15.42
N VAL A 38 12.39 8.93 -14.51
CA VAL A 38 12.43 10.11 -13.61
C VAL A 38 13.68 10.06 -12.74
N THR A 39 14.00 8.91 -12.14
CA THR A 39 15.19 8.76 -11.29
C THR A 39 16.49 9.08 -12.03
N LEU A 40 16.65 8.54 -13.25
CA LEU A 40 17.81 8.83 -14.10
C LEU A 40 17.90 10.33 -14.42
N HIS A 41 16.77 10.97 -14.70
CA HIS A 41 16.74 12.41 -14.95
C HIS A 41 17.22 13.22 -13.74
N MET A 42 16.75 12.89 -12.54
CA MET A 42 17.18 13.56 -11.31
C MET A 42 18.67 13.34 -11.04
N LEU A 43 19.16 12.12 -11.22
CA LEU A 43 20.59 11.79 -11.08
C LEU A 43 21.47 12.59 -12.04
N ARG A 44 21.10 12.66 -13.32
CA ARG A 44 21.82 13.45 -14.33
C ARG A 44 21.86 14.95 -13.99
N LYS A 45 20.87 15.46 -13.26
CA LYS A 45 20.82 16.85 -12.77
C LYS A 45 21.47 17.05 -11.39
N GLY A 46 21.88 15.99 -10.71
CA GLY A 46 22.41 16.06 -9.35
C GLY A 46 21.36 16.44 -8.29
N ILE A 47 20.07 16.28 -8.59
CA ILE A 47 18.98 16.59 -7.67
C ILE A 47 18.86 15.43 -6.67
N SER A 48 18.76 15.75 -5.38
CA SER A 48 18.64 14.76 -4.32
C SER A 48 17.17 14.34 -4.11
N PRO A 49 16.85 13.08 -3.77
CA PRO A 49 15.48 12.71 -3.41
C PRO A 49 14.97 13.42 -2.13
N GLU A 50 15.88 13.97 -1.33
CA GLU A 50 15.59 14.82 -0.17
C GLU A 50 15.09 16.22 -0.56
N ASP A 51 15.45 16.71 -1.75
CA ASP A 51 15.05 18.03 -2.27
C ASP A 51 13.69 17.94 -2.96
N VAL A 52 12.68 17.50 -2.18
CA VAL A 52 11.32 17.23 -2.66
C VAL A 52 10.75 18.37 -3.53
N PRO A 53 10.86 19.67 -3.16
CA PRO A 53 10.33 20.74 -4.01
C PRO A 53 10.93 20.75 -5.42
N GLU A 54 12.23 20.54 -5.55
CA GLU A 54 12.93 20.54 -6.84
C GLU A 54 12.58 19.29 -7.66
N VAL A 55 12.52 18.12 -7.01
CA VAL A 55 12.06 16.88 -7.64
C VAL A 55 10.65 17.05 -8.24
N LEU A 56 9.73 17.67 -7.50
CA LEU A 56 8.36 17.89 -7.98
C LEU A 56 8.31 18.89 -9.14
N GLN A 57 9.11 19.95 -9.09
CA GLN A 57 9.16 20.96 -10.14
C GLN A 57 9.72 20.36 -11.44
N GLU A 58 10.76 19.54 -11.34
CA GLU A 58 11.38 18.92 -12.51
C GLU A 58 10.52 17.79 -13.08
N THR A 59 9.86 16.99 -12.24
CA THR A 59 8.97 15.91 -12.71
C THR A 59 7.82 16.44 -13.57
N GLN A 60 7.28 17.63 -13.28
CA GLN A 60 6.21 18.26 -14.07
C GLN A 60 6.63 18.59 -15.51
N LYS A 61 7.93 18.76 -15.76
CA LYS A 61 8.47 19.13 -17.08
C LYS A 61 8.81 17.89 -17.91
N LEU A 62 8.77 16.70 -17.33
CA LEU A 62 9.20 15.47 -17.99
C LEU A 62 8.13 14.93 -18.93
N VAL A 63 8.59 14.57 -20.12
CA VAL A 63 7.83 13.75 -21.07
C VAL A 63 8.45 12.37 -21.12
N ILE A 64 7.66 11.35 -20.78
CA ILE A 64 8.09 9.95 -20.79
C ILE A 64 7.22 9.18 -21.78
N ASP A 65 7.85 8.67 -22.82
CA ASP A 65 7.19 7.86 -23.85
C ASP A 65 7.62 6.41 -23.72
N LEU A 66 6.64 5.51 -23.78
CA LEU A 66 6.83 4.08 -23.76
C LEU A 66 6.41 3.51 -25.11
N LEU A 67 7.36 3.03 -25.88
CA LEU A 67 7.13 2.53 -27.24
C LEU A 67 7.38 1.03 -27.32
N PRO A 68 6.50 0.26 -28.00
CA PRO A 68 6.72 -1.16 -28.22
C PRO A 68 7.95 -1.38 -29.12
N ASP A 69 8.73 -2.41 -28.83
CA ASP A 69 9.92 -2.79 -29.59
C ASP A 69 10.03 -4.33 -29.64
N PRO A 70 10.61 -4.95 -30.69
CA PRO A 70 10.75 -6.41 -30.77
C PRO A 70 11.44 -7.03 -29.55
N ASP A 71 12.40 -6.32 -28.95
CA ASP A 71 13.14 -6.77 -27.78
C ASP A 71 12.49 -6.34 -26.45
N GLY A 72 11.30 -5.72 -26.50
CA GLY A 72 10.49 -5.36 -25.34
C GLY A 72 9.80 -4.01 -25.45
N GLN A 73 10.23 -3.06 -24.62
CA GLN A 73 9.67 -1.71 -24.58
C GLN A 73 10.82 -0.71 -24.50
N LYS A 74 10.84 0.23 -25.44
CA LYS A 74 11.72 1.39 -25.42
C LYS A 74 11.13 2.49 -24.56
N VAL A 75 12.01 3.18 -23.86
CA VAL A 75 11.68 4.22 -22.89
C VAL A 75 12.41 5.47 -23.30
N PHE A 76 11.65 6.50 -23.66
CA PHE A 76 12.19 7.81 -23.98
C PHE A 76 11.91 8.78 -22.85
N CYS A 77 12.88 9.62 -22.52
CA CYS A 77 12.74 10.71 -21.56
C CYS A 77 13.13 12.01 -22.26
N ASN A 78 12.18 12.93 -22.41
CA ASN A 78 12.33 14.17 -23.19
C ASN A 78 12.86 13.93 -24.62
N GLY A 79 12.41 12.83 -25.26
CA GLY A 79 12.81 12.46 -26.62
C GLY A 79 14.15 11.70 -26.73
N GLU A 80 14.88 11.49 -25.63
CA GLU A 80 16.11 10.70 -25.61
C GLU A 80 15.82 9.24 -25.23
N ASP A 81 16.37 8.27 -25.96
CA ASP A 81 16.27 6.85 -25.62
C ASP A 81 17.11 6.55 -24.37
N VAL A 82 16.44 6.26 -23.26
CA VAL A 82 17.07 5.95 -21.96
C VAL A 82 16.93 4.47 -21.60
N THR A 83 16.52 3.62 -22.53
CA THR A 83 16.10 2.22 -22.28
C THR A 83 17.15 1.39 -21.53
N SER A 84 18.42 1.52 -21.89
CA SER A 84 19.52 0.79 -21.22
C SER A 84 19.89 1.42 -19.88
N GLU A 85 20.01 2.74 -19.84
CA GLU A 85 20.50 3.50 -18.67
C GLU A 85 19.58 3.41 -17.46
N ILE A 86 18.26 3.36 -17.65
CA ILE A 86 17.30 3.22 -16.55
C ILE A 86 17.46 1.89 -15.77
N ARG A 87 18.17 0.92 -16.35
CA ARG A 87 18.47 -0.38 -15.74
C ARG A 87 19.83 -0.43 -15.04
N SER A 88 20.58 0.69 -15.05
CA SER A 88 21.87 0.78 -14.38
C SER A 88 21.76 0.48 -12.88
N ARG A 89 22.89 0.07 -12.28
CA ARG A 89 22.96 -0.18 -10.83
C ARG A 89 22.65 1.07 -10.02
N GLU A 90 23.14 2.23 -10.47
CA GLU A 90 22.93 3.52 -9.83
C GLU A 90 21.43 3.86 -9.73
N VAL A 91 20.73 3.81 -10.86
CA VAL A 91 19.28 4.04 -10.90
C VAL A 91 18.54 3.00 -10.06
N THR A 92 18.91 1.72 -10.18
CA THR A 92 18.29 0.62 -9.42
C THR A 92 18.47 0.79 -7.91
N GLY A 93 19.60 1.33 -7.46
CA GLY A 93 19.91 1.51 -6.05
C GLY A 93 19.11 2.63 -5.38
N ILE A 94 18.70 3.66 -6.13
CA ILE A 94 18.08 4.85 -5.56
C ILE A 94 16.60 5.07 -5.95
N VAL A 95 16.09 4.38 -6.99
CA VAL A 95 14.71 4.57 -7.49
C VAL A 95 13.63 4.42 -6.41
N SER A 96 13.82 3.56 -5.43
CA SER A 96 12.86 3.38 -4.32
C SER A 96 12.70 4.65 -3.48
N ARG A 97 13.75 5.45 -3.33
CA ARG A 97 13.72 6.72 -2.57
C ARG A 97 12.84 7.76 -3.29
N TYR A 98 13.01 7.90 -4.59
CA TYR A 98 12.17 8.78 -5.41
C TYR A 98 10.72 8.29 -5.48
N ALA A 99 10.51 6.98 -5.63
CA ALA A 99 9.19 6.38 -5.68
C ALA A 99 8.39 6.50 -4.37
N GLN A 100 9.03 6.86 -3.25
CA GLN A 100 8.38 7.16 -1.97
C GLN A 100 7.89 8.61 -1.86
N ILE A 101 8.27 9.50 -2.77
CA ILE A 101 7.84 10.91 -2.78
C ILE A 101 6.40 10.98 -3.29
N GLU A 102 5.46 11.33 -2.41
CA GLU A 102 4.01 11.32 -2.70
C GLU A 102 3.63 12.20 -3.90
N GLY A 103 4.20 13.41 -4.00
CA GLY A 103 3.89 14.31 -5.12
C GLY A 103 4.39 13.77 -6.47
N LEU A 104 5.54 13.10 -6.50
CA LEU A 104 6.07 12.46 -7.71
C LEU A 104 5.18 11.30 -8.12
N ARG A 105 4.79 10.46 -7.15
CA ARG A 105 3.85 9.35 -7.39
C ARG A 105 2.55 9.87 -7.97
N THR A 106 1.98 10.93 -7.38
CA THR A 106 0.72 11.51 -7.84
C THR A 106 0.79 11.91 -9.31
N GLN A 107 1.86 12.63 -9.70
CA GLN A 107 2.07 13.04 -11.10
C GLN A 107 2.21 11.83 -12.05
N LEU A 108 2.98 10.82 -11.66
CA LEU A 108 3.15 9.62 -12.51
C LEU A 108 1.88 8.76 -12.60
N VAL A 109 1.11 8.65 -11.50
CA VAL A 109 -0.17 7.94 -11.47
C VAL A 109 -1.17 8.61 -12.42
N ASP A 110 -1.21 9.93 -12.46
CA ASP A 110 -2.09 10.65 -13.39
C ASP A 110 -1.73 10.36 -14.85
N THR A 111 -0.44 10.38 -15.19
CA THR A 111 0.04 9.97 -16.53
C THR A 111 -0.32 8.52 -16.85
N GLN A 112 -0.13 7.60 -15.90
CA GLN A 112 -0.49 6.18 -16.08
C GLN A 112 -1.99 5.98 -16.31
N ARG A 113 -2.84 6.71 -15.56
CA ARG A 113 -4.29 6.67 -15.75
C ARG A 113 -4.69 7.18 -17.13
N GLN A 114 -4.06 8.26 -17.61
CA GLN A 114 -4.30 8.79 -18.96
C GLN A 114 -4.01 7.73 -20.03
N MET A 115 -2.92 6.98 -19.90
CA MET A 115 -2.58 5.88 -20.81
C MET A 115 -3.66 4.77 -20.81
N ALA A 116 -4.34 4.55 -19.69
CA ALA A 116 -5.35 3.50 -19.54
C ALA A 116 -6.79 3.93 -19.90
N LEU A 117 -7.03 5.21 -20.21
CA LEU A 117 -8.38 5.76 -20.46
C LEU A 117 -9.13 5.08 -21.61
N ARG A 118 -8.43 4.76 -22.70
CA ARG A 118 -9.02 4.12 -23.89
C ARG A 118 -9.29 2.62 -23.70
N LYS A 119 -8.96 2.08 -22.52
CA LYS A 119 -8.85 0.65 -22.24
C LYS A 119 -7.87 -0.05 -23.19
N GLY A 120 -7.70 -1.36 -23.02
CA GLY A 120 -6.79 -2.15 -23.87
C GLY A 120 -5.34 -2.05 -23.41
N VAL A 121 -5.13 -1.91 -22.10
CA VAL A 121 -3.81 -1.80 -21.48
C VAL A 121 -3.56 -2.97 -20.53
N VAL A 122 -2.34 -3.50 -20.58
CA VAL A 122 -1.77 -4.36 -19.54
C VAL A 122 -0.68 -3.56 -18.84
N MET A 123 -0.90 -3.23 -17.57
CA MET A 123 0.00 -2.39 -16.80
C MET A 123 0.58 -3.20 -15.65
N ASP A 124 1.92 -3.26 -15.56
CA ASP A 124 2.61 -3.96 -14.46
C ASP A 124 3.31 -2.99 -13.50
N GLY A 125 3.31 -3.35 -12.23
CA GLY A 125 3.84 -2.49 -11.17
C GLY A 125 3.76 -3.09 -9.77
N ARG A 126 3.68 -2.23 -8.77
CA ARG A 126 3.58 -2.60 -7.34
C ARG A 126 2.16 -2.45 -6.80
N ASP A 127 1.48 -1.39 -7.21
CA ASP A 127 0.18 -0.96 -6.69
C ASP A 127 -0.77 -0.50 -7.80
N ILE A 128 -0.69 -1.11 -8.98
CA ILE A 128 -1.53 -0.80 -10.15
C ILE A 128 -3.00 -1.08 -9.83
N GLY A 129 -3.34 -2.29 -9.40
CA GLY A 129 -4.73 -2.70 -9.16
C GLY A 129 -5.35 -2.07 -7.91
N THR A 130 -4.55 -1.46 -7.04
CA THR A 130 -5.02 -0.81 -5.80
C THR A 130 -5.04 0.71 -5.90
N THR A 131 -4.09 1.32 -6.61
CA THR A 131 -3.90 2.78 -6.63
C THR A 131 -4.14 3.36 -8.02
N VAL A 132 -3.49 2.82 -9.05
CA VAL A 132 -3.52 3.40 -10.40
C VAL A 132 -4.84 3.12 -11.09
N LEU A 133 -5.21 1.85 -11.19
CA LEU A 133 -6.39 1.30 -11.86
C LEU A 133 -7.25 0.50 -10.86
N PRO A 134 -7.84 1.16 -9.84
CA PRO A 134 -8.72 0.49 -8.87
C PRO A 134 -9.97 -0.12 -9.54
N ASP A 135 -10.32 0.31 -10.74
CA ASP A 135 -11.46 -0.21 -11.50
C ASP A 135 -11.02 -1.11 -12.68
N ALA A 136 -9.77 -1.56 -12.72
CA ALA A 136 -9.32 -2.54 -13.72
C ALA A 136 -10.19 -3.81 -13.65
N GLU A 137 -10.70 -4.25 -14.81
CA GLU A 137 -11.57 -5.42 -14.87
C GLU A 137 -10.85 -6.72 -14.50
N VAL A 138 -9.52 -6.78 -14.68
CA VAL A 138 -8.68 -7.89 -14.25
C VAL A 138 -7.53 -7.36 -13.41
N LYS A 139 -7.35 -7.94 -12.21
CA LYS A 139 -6.25 -7.64 -11.30
C LYS A 139 -5.55 -8.93 -10.90
N ILE A 140 -4.26 -9.00 -11.18
CA ILE A 140 -3.42 -10.17 -10.93
C ILE A 140 -2.32 -9.73 -9.96
N PHE A 141 -2.15 -10.46 -8.87
CA PHE A 141 -1.00 -10.27 -7.97
C PHE A 141 -0.06 -11.47 -8.10
N MET A 142 1.10 -11.24 -8.69
CA MET A 142 2.15 -12.25 -8.83
C MET A 142 3.04 -12.27 -7.59
N THR A 143 3.35 -13.46 -7.11
CA THR A 143 4.24 -13.67 -5.97
C THR A 143 5.21 -14.81 -6.25
N ALA A 144 6.36 -14.77 -5.60
CA ALA A 144 7.38 -15.81 -5.60
C ALA A 144 8.20 -15.67 -4.31
N SER A 145 8.79 -16.75 -3.81
CA SER A 145 9.62 -16.66 -2.60
C SER A 145 10.83 -15.75 -2.85
N VAL A 146 11.43 -15.22 -1.78
CA VAL A 146 12.64 -14.38 -1.89
C VAL A 146 13.75 -15.21 -2.52
N GLU A 147 13.84 -16.46 -2.11
CA GLU A 147 14.81 -17.47 -2.52
C GLU A 147 14.72 -17.75 -4.03
N GLU A 148 13.51 -17.98 -4.57
CA GLU A 148 13.32 -18.18 -6.01
C GLU A 148 13.63 -16.94 -6.83
N ARG A 149 13.31 -15.74 -6.31
CA ARG A 149 13.60 -14.48 -6.98
C ARG A 149 15.09 -14.17 -6.97
N ALA A 150 15.76 -14.46 -5.86
CA ALA A 150 17.21 -14.38 -5.75
C ALA A 150 17.87 -15.37 -6.70
N LEU A 151 17.43 -16.63 -6.75
CA LEU A 151 17.99 -17.63 -7.66
C LEU A 151 17.81 -17.24 -9.13
N ARG A 152 16.63 -16.73 -9.51
CA ARG A 152 16.39 -16.22 -10.87
C ARG A 152 17.35 -15.07 -11.19
N ARG A 153 17.42 -14.09 -10.30
CA ARG A 153 18.29 -12.93 -10.47
C ARG A 153 19.76 -13.34 -10.53
N PHE A 154 20.20 -14.29 -9.71
CA PHE A 154 21.56 -14.84 -9.71
C PHE A 154 21.93 -15.47 -11.06
N LYS A 155 20.98 -16.15 -11.71
CA LYS A 155 21.17 -16.72 -13.05
C LYS A 155 21.21 -15.67 -14.18
N GLU A 156 20.67 -14.48 -13.93
CA GLU A 156 20.71 -13.35 -14.88
C GLU A 156 21.95 -12.46 -14.72
N LEU A 157 22.70 -12.62 -13.62
CA LEU A 157 23.90 -11.82 -13.37
C LEU A 157 25.10 -12.36 -14.15
N ASP A 158 25.96 -11.44 -14.59
CA ASP A 158 27.27 -11.81 -15.10
C ASP A 158 28.12 -12.40 -13.95
N PRO A 159 28.76 -13.56 -14.14
CA PRO A 159 29.63 -14.17 -13.11
C PRO A 159 30.74 -13.23 -12.59
N SER A 160 31.13 -12.23 -13.37
CA SER A 160 32.12 -11.21 -12.98
C SER A 160 31.63 -10.25 -11.89
N GLU A 161 30.32 -10.21 -11.60
CA GLU A 161 29.77 -9.31 -10.58
C GLU A 161 30.09 -9.72 -9.13
N GLY A 162 30.55 -10.95 -8.89
CA GLY A 162 31.04 -11.42 -7.58
C GLY A 162 29.99 -11.48 -6.46
N LEU A 163 28.70 -11.31 -6.78
CA LEU A 163 27.60 -11.34 -5.83
C LEU A 163 27.25 -12.79 -5.47
N THR A 164 27.04 -13.07 -4.18
CA THR A 164 26.58 -14.39 -3.70
C THR A 164 25.05 -14.45 -3.67
N LEU A 165 24.49 -15.66 -3.79
CA LEU A 165 23.05 -15.89 -3.67
C LEU A 165 22.48 -15.34 -2.34
N GLN A 166 23.20 -15.52 -1.23
CA GLN A 166 22.80 -15.00 0.09
C GLN A 166 22.79 -13.47 0.17
N GLN A 167 23.74 -12.79 -0.47
CA GLN A 167 23.71 -11.33 -0.56
C GLN A 167 22.49 -10.88 -1.35
N LEU A 168 22.20 -11.56 -2.46
CA LEU A 168 21.06 -11.23 -3.31
C LEU A 168 19.71 -11.46 -2.62
N GLU A 169 19.58 -12.53 -1.83
CA GLU A 169 18.40 -12.75 -0.97
C GLU A 169 18.21 -11.61 0.03
N ARG A 170 19.29 -11.16 0.69
CA ARG A 170 19.23 -10.03 1.65
C ARG A 170 18.86 -8.72 0.97
N ASP A 171 19.43 -8.46 -0.21
CA ASP A 171 19.17 -7.23 -0.97
C ASP A 171 17.72 -7.20 -1.46
N ILE A 172 17.22 -8.32 -1.99
CA ILE A 172 15.83 -8.46 -2.41
C ILE A 172 14.89 -8.30 -1.21
N ALA A 173 15.16 -8.97 -0.08
CA ALA A 173 14.35 -8.84 1.12
C ALA A 173 14.35 -7.41 1.69
N THR A 174 15.49 -6.73 1.65
CA THR A 174 15.60 -5.32 2.11
C THR A 174 14.81 -4.40 1.20
N ARG A 175 14.92 -4.60 -0.12
CA ARG A 175 14.15 -3.86 -1.10
C ARG A 175 12.66 -4.10 -0.96
N ASP A 176 12.23 -5.35 -0.79
CA ASP A 176 10.82 -5.67 -0.59
C ASP A 176 10.27 -4.96 0.65
N LYS A 177 11.03 -4.86 1.74
CA LYS A 177 10.62 -4.06 2.91
C LYS A 177 10.45 -2.58 2.60
N LEU A 178 11.35 -2.00 1.80
CA LEU A 178 11.25 -0.59 1.37
C LEU A 178 10.04 -0.37 0.45
N ASP A 179 9.78 -1.32 -0.45
CA ASP A 179 8.64 -1.30 -1.38
C ASP A 179 7.30 -1.63 -0.67
N GLU A 180 7.29 -2.49 0.36
CA GLU A 180 6.12 -2.77 1.21
C GLU A 180 5.80 -1.61 2.15
N SER A 181 6.79 -0.75 2.43
CA SER A 181 6.63 0.46 3.23
C SER A 181 6.05 1.66 2.47
N ILE A 182 5.55 1.46 1.23
CA ILE A 182 4.81 2.50 0.50
C ILE A 182 3.70 3.02 1.40
N LYS A 183 3.91 4.25 1.90
CA LYS A 183 3.04 4.90 2.87
C LYS A 183 1.66 5.06 2.25
N ILE A 184 0.66 4.46 2.89
CA ILE A 184 -0.73 4.85 2.71
C ILE A 184 -0.80 6.35 3.04
N SER A 185 -1.36 7.17 2.15
CA SER A 185 -1.47 8.64 2.32
C SER A 185 -2.20 9.05 3.61
N ARG A 186 -2.97 8.12 4.19
CA ARG A 186 -3.57 8.25 5.52
C ARG A 186 -2.95 7.24 6.48
N GLN A 187 -2.12 7.71 7.41
CA GLN A 187 -1.58 6.87 8.47
C GLN A 187 -2.72 6.40 9.40
N VAL A 188 -2.78 5.09 9.65
CA VAL A 188 -3.71 4.53 10.65
C VAL A 188 -3.15 4.81 12.04
N ARG A 189 -3.86 5.65 12.81
CA ARG A 189 -3.55 5.87 14.23
C ARG A 189 -4.37 4.93 15.08
N PHE A 190 -3.75 4.29 16.07
CA PHE A 190 -4.44 3.33 16.92
C PHE A 190 -4.18 3.58 18.40
N MET A 191 -5.17 3.22 19.22
CA MET A 191 -5.04 3.28 20.67
C MET A 191 -4.17 2.14 21.17
N ALA A 192 -3.17 2.45 21.99
CA ALA A 192 -2.35 1.46 22.67
C ALA A 192 -2.32 1.73 24.18
N LYS A 193 -2.11 0.67 24.97
CA LYS A 193 -1.98 0.77 26.42
C LYS A 193 -0.82 1.71 26.79
N SER A 194 -1.05 2.64 27.71
CA SER A 194 -0.06 3.65 28.10
C SER A 194 1.26 3.03 28.56
N GLU A 195 1.19 1.90 29.25
CA GLU A 195 2.36 1.17 29.77
C GLU A 195 3.29 0.66 28.66
N LEU A 196 2.79 0.49 27.42
CA LEU A 196 3.62 0.10 26.28
C LEU A 196 4.54 1.22 25.82
N PHE A 197 4.21 2.48 26.12
CA PHE A 197 5.00 3.65 25.75
C PHE A 197 6.18 3.88 26.71
N ASP A 198 6.12 3.31 27.91
CA ASP A 198 7.15 3.43 28.94
C ASP A 198 8.29 2.41 28.75
N VAL A 199 8.08 1.40 27.89
CA VAL A 199 9.09 0.38 27.59
C VAL A 199 10.18 0.98 26.69
N PRO A 200 11.48 0.94 27.09
CA PRO A 200 12.58 1.41 26.25
C PRO A 200 12.59 0.71 24.89
N VAL A 201 12.91 1.45 23.82
CA VAL A 201 12.86 0.99 22.41
C VAL A 201 11.43 0.73 21.90
N LEU A 202 10.65 -0.11 22.57
CA LEU A 202 9.28 -0.45 22.16
C LEU A 202 8.36 0.80 22.14
N GLY A 203 8.48 1.68 23.13
CA GLY A 203 7.72 2.94 23.17
C GLY A 203 8.08 3.89 22.02
N ARG A 204 9.33 3.89 21.54
CA ARG A 204 9.74 4.68 20.36
C ARG A 204 9.13 4.10 19.09
N ILE A 205 9.16 2.77 18.94
CA ILE A 205 8.57 2.06 17.80
C ILE A 205 7.06 2.30 17.74
N ILE A 206 6.37 2.14 18.87
CA ILE A 206 4.91 2.28 18.98
C ILE A 206 4.45 3.72 18.63
N LYS A 207 5.23 4.75 19.03
CA LYS A 207 4.98 6.14 18.61
C LYS A 207 5.21 6.34 17.11
N ALA A 208 6.30 5.79 16.57
CA ALA A 208 6.64 5.93 15.16
C ALA A 208 5.59 5.32 14.22
N VAL A 209 4.95 4.23 14.63
CA VAL A 209 3.86 3.58 13.87
C VAL A 209 2.49 4.26 14.05
N GLY A 210 2.42 5.40 14.75
CA GLY A 210 1.21 6.22 14.85
C GLY A 210 0.28 5.90 16.02
N ALA A 211 0.73 5.11 17.01
CA ALA A 211 -0.08 4.80 18.18
C ALA A 211 -0.10 5.94 19.21
N PHE A 212 -1.20 6.06 19.96
CA PHE A 212 -1.32 7.01 21.07
C PHE A 212 -1.84 6.33 22.36
N PRO A 213 -1.46 6.84 23.54
CA PRO A 213 -1.72 6.17 24.81
C PRO A 213 -3.18 6.26 25.27
N VAL A 214 -3.68 5.17 25.88
CA VAL A 214 -4.94 5.10 26.62
C VAL A 214 -4.72 4.45 27.99
N LYS A 215 -5.38 4.95 29.05
CA LYS A 215 -5.25 4.44 30.43
C LYS A 215 -6.15 3.21 30.66
N ARG A 216 -5.77 2.33 31.60
CA ARG A 216 -6.65 1.21 32.03
C ARG A 216 -7.90 1.76 32.73
N GLY A 217 -9.05 1.13 32.47
CA GLY A 217 -10.33 1.46 33.12
C GLY A 217 -11.30 2.29 32.28
N GLY A 218 -10.90 2.78 31.11
CA GLY A 218 -11.81 3.49 30.21
C GLY A 218 -11.08 4.43 29.25
N VAL A 219 -11.81 4.95 28.25
CA VAL A 219 -11.30 6.00 27.38
C VAL A 219 -11.35 7.30 28.17
N SER A 220 -10.20 7.91 28.48
CA SER A 220 -10.16 9.21 29.14
C SER A 220 -10.79 10.28 28.24
N LYS A 221 -11.33 11.37 28.82
CA LYS A 221 -11.84 12.52 28.03
C LYS A 221 -10.81 13.02 27.01
N GLU A 222 -9.53 12.96 27.37
CA GLU A 222 -8.42 13.33 26.52
C GLU A 222 -8.24 12.37 25.34
N SER A 223 -8.26 11.05 25.56
CA SER A 223 -8.19 10.07 24.47
C SER A 223 -9.40 10.15 23.53
N ILE A 224 -10.60 10.47 24.04
CA ILE A 224 -11.78 10.75 23.20
C ILE A 224 -11.53 11.98 22.32
N LYS A 225 -11.05 13.09 22.90
CA LYS A 225 -10.76 14.33 22.18
C LYS A 225 -9.71 14.11 21.08
N THR A 226 -8.62 13.42 21.40
CA THR A 226 -7.58 13.05 20.43
C THR A 226 -8.16 12.25 19.27
N SER A 227 -8.99 11.24 19.55
CA SER A 227 -9.63 10.40 18.54
C SER A 227 -10.54 11.18 17.60
N LEU A 228 -11.34 12.11 18.14
CA LEU A 228 -12.20 12.97 17.33
C LEU A 228 -11.38 13.95 16.48
N ASN A 229 -10.27 14.48 17.00
CA ASN A 229 -9.38 15.35 16.23
C ASN A 229 -8.72 14.61 15.07
N ILE A 230 -8.22 13.38 15.30
CA ILE A 230 -7.66 12.51 14.24
C ILE A 230 -8.68 12.35 13.11
N LEU A 231 -9.91 11.99 13.44
CA LEU A 231 -10.97 11.79 12.44
C LEU A 231 -11.34 13.09 11.71
N ARG A 232 -11.41 14.23 12.41
CA ARG A 232 -11.70 15.55 11.82
C ARG A 232 -10.59 16.05 10.90
N ASN A 233 -9.34 15.68 11.17
CA ASN A 233 -8.20 16.00 10.32
C ASN A 233 -8.12 15.12 9.05
N GLY A 234 -9.11 14.24 8.82
CA GLY A 234 -9.13 13.32 7.68
C GLY A 234 -8.21 12.11 7.82
N GLU A 235 -7.64 11.89 9.02
CA GLU A 235 -6.78 10.75 9.32
C GLU A 235 -7.62 9.51 9.67
N VAL A 236 -6.98 8.33 9.68
CA VAL A 236 -7.67 7.06 9.94
C VAL A 236 -7.45 6.64 11.39
N LEU A 237 -8.54 6.28 12.08
CA LEU A 237 -8.50 5.76 13.46
C LEU A 237 -8.77 4.26 13.47
N GLY A 238 -7.78 3.47 13.87
CA GLY A 238 -7.90 2.03 14.12
C GLY A 238 -8.42 1.75 15.53
N ILE A 239 -9.55 1.04 15.63
CA ILE A 239 -10.18 0.65 16.90
C ILE A 239 -10.36 -0.86 16.93
N PHE A 240 -10.01 -1.47 18.07
CA PHE A 240 -10.27 -2.88 18.36
C PHE A 240 -11.52 -2.99 19.27
N PRO A 241 -12.72 -3.24 18.71
CA PRO A 241 -13.97 -3.12 19.45
C PRO A 241 -14.11 -4.15 20.58
N SER A 242 -13.49 -5.34 20.47
CA SER A 242 -13.62 -6.42 21.45
C SER A 242 -12.81 -6.23 22.74
N GLY A 243 -11.88 -5.27 22.81
CA GLY A 243 -11.17 -4.87 24.03
C GLY A 243 -10.35 -5.95 24.78
N SER A 244 -10.41 -7.22 24.36
CA SER A 244 -9.66 -8.37 24.88
C SER A 244 -9.44 -9.41 23.77
N ARG A 245 -8.38 -10.20 23.91
CA ARG A 245 -7.86 -11.14 22.91
C ARG A 245 -8.50 -12.52 23.05
N HIS A 246 -9.82 -12.64 22.89
CA HIS A 246 -10.49 -13.95 22.89
C HIS A 246 -11.01 -14.29 21.49
N ASN A 247 -10.80 -15.55 21.11
CA ASN A 247 -11.14 -16.14 19.80
C ASN A 247 -12.65 -16.37 19.58
N ASP A 248 -13.49 -16.02 20.54
CA ASP A 248 -14.95 -16.14 20.43
C ASP A 248 -15.57 -14.76 20.38
N GLY A 249 -15.85 -14.27 19.16
CA GLY A 249 -16.73 -13.14 18.81
C GLY A 249 -17.19 -12.19 19.94
N GLY A 250 -16.25 -11.58 20.67
CA GLY A 250 -16.54 -10.91 21.94
C GLY A 250 -17.47 -9.70 21.78
N ILE A 251 -18.23 -9.40 22.83
CA ILE A 251 -19.14 -8.24 22.94
C ILE A 251 -18.38 -6.96 22.57
N GLY A 252 -18.82 -6.30 21.50
CA GLY A 252 -18.22 -5.06 21.03
C GLY A 252 -18.39 -3.94 22.06
N LYS A 253 -17.30 -3.28 22.43
CA LYS A 253 -17.37 -2.03 23.20
C LYS A 253 -17.93 -0.93 22.31
N LYS A 254 -18.77 -0.06 22.89
CA LYS A 254 -19.48 1.06 22.24
C LYS A 254 -18.57 2.15 21.62
N GLY A 255 -17.25 2.01 21.68
CA GLY A 255 -16.28 3.02 21.27
C GLY A 255 -16.29 3.32 19.77
N ALA A 256 -16.23 2.29 18.92
CA ALA A 256 -16.19 2.48 17.47
C ALA A 256 -17.45 3.19 16.93
N ALA A 257 -18.63 2.71 17.33
CA ALA A 257 -19.90 3.35 17.00
C ALA A 257 -19.98 4.78 17.54
N SER A 258 -19.54 5.01 18.79
CA SER A 258 -19.57 6.35 19.39
C SER A 258 -18.70 7.35 18.65
N PHE A 259 -17.52 6.95 18.16
CA PHE A 259 -16.67 7.87 17.40
C PHE A 259 -17.26 8.16 16.03
N ALA A 260 -17.73 7.12 15.32
CA ALA A 260 -18.32 7.26 14.00
C ALA A 260 -19.56 8.19 14.01
N LEU A 261 -20.47 8.00 14.96
CA LEU A 261 -21.67 8.84 15.08
C LEU A 261 -21.34 10.31 15.43
N ARG A 262 -20.34 10.53 16.30
CA ARG A 262 -19.94 11.90 16.73
C ARG A 262 -19.09 12.65 15.72
N SER A 263 -18.30 11.96 14.90
CA SER A 263 -17.42 12.58 13.90
C SER A 263 -18.01 12.53 12.49
N GLY A 264 -19.05 11.74 12.25
CA GLY A 264 -19.55 11.42 10.92
C GLY A 264 -18.61 10.54 10.09
N ALA A 265 -17.66 9.85 10.73
CA ALA A 265 -16.67 9.05 10.02
C ALA A 265 -17.28 7.74 9.49
N THR A 266 -16.92 7.37 8.27
CA THR A 266 -17.26 6.08 7.68
C THR A 266 -16.55 4.94 8.43
N VAL A 267 -17.30 3.90 8.79
CA VAL A 267 -16.73 2.72 9.45
C VAL A 267 -16.44 1.65 8.42
N ILE A 268 -15.17 1.24 8.32
CA ILE A 268 -14.75 0.08 7.53
C ILE A 268 -14.49 -1.09 8.49
N PRO A 269 -15.33 -2.14 8.49
CA PRO A 269 -15.11 -3.29 9.36
C PRO A 269 -13.90 -4.06 8.86
N THR A 270 -13.07 -4.55 9.78
CA THR A 270 -11.85 -5.30 9.44
C THR A 270 -11.73 -6.53 10.34
N ALA A 271 -11.47 -7.69 9.75
CA ALA A 271 -11.20 -8.93 10.46
C ALA A 271 -9.72 -9.34 10.29
N ILE A 272 -9.10 -9.76 11.39
CA ILE A 272 -7.73 -10.30 11.40
C ILE A 272 -7.82 -11.77 11.78
N ILE A 273 -7.53 -12.64 10.82
CA ILE A 273 -7.74 -14.10 10.89
C ILE A 273 -6.38 -14.80 10.86
N GLY A 274 -6.15 -15.71 11.79
CA GLY A 274 -4.96 -16.54 11.83
C GLY A 274 -4.48 -16.84 13.24
N ASN A 275 -3.45 -17.69 13.32
CA ASN A 275 -2.84 -18.05 14.59
C ASN A 275 -1.85 -16.96 15.00
N TYR A 276 -2.16 -16.27 16.10
CA TYR A 276 -1.31 -15.24 16.71
C TYR A 276 -0.03 -15.87 17.30
N LYS A 277 0.92 -16.19 16.43
CA LYS A 277 2.30 -16.60 16.76
C LYS A 277 3.26 -15.69 16.01
N VAL A 278 4.37 -15.33 16.66
CA VAL A 278 5.43 -14.53 16.05
C VAL A 278 5.88 -15.22 14.74
N PHE A 279 6.02 -14.44 13.67
CA PHE A 279 6.40 -14.90 12.32
C PHE A 279 5.40 -15.79 11.57
N ARG A 280 4.13 -15.90 12.00
CA ARG A 280 3.10 -16.59 11.23
C ARG A 280 2.26 -15.65 10.38
N LYS A 281 1.90 -16.11 9.18
CA LYS A 281 1.04 -15.38 8.24
C LYS A 281 -0.32 -15.10 8.89
N MET A 282 -0.74 -13.84 8.82
CA MET A 282 -2.08 -13.39 9.20
C MET A 282 -2.84 -13.00 7.93
N LYS A 283 -4.13 -13.30 7.90
CA LYS A 283 -5.05 -12.85 6.84
C LYS A 283 -5.83 -11.66 7.38
N VAL A 284 -5.75 -10.52 6.70
CA VAL A 284 -6.56 -9.34 7.00
C VAL A 284 -7.66 -9.24 5.94
N VAL A 285 -8.89 -9.07 6.38
CA VAL A 285 -10.08 -8.97 5.52
C VAL A 285 -10.78 -7.66 5.83
N TYR A 286 -10.98 -6.83 4.81
CA TYR A 286 -11.72 -5.57 4.90
C TYR A 286 -13.12 -5.78 4.32
N GLY A 287 -14.15 -5.31 5.03
CA GLY A 287 -15.53 -5.38 4.57
C GLY A 287 -16.02 -4.07 3.94
N ALA A 288 -17.23 -4.11 3.40
CA ALA A 288 -17.88 -2.92 2.86
C ALA A 288 -18.11 -1.84 3.95
N PRO A 289 -18.13 -0.54 3.57
CA PRO A 289 -18.46 0.54 4.49
C PRO A 289 -19.81 0.31 5.20
N VAL A 290 -19.81 0.39 6.53
CA VAL A 290 -21.04 0.29 7.32
C VAL A 290 -21.73 1.65 7.35
N ASN A 291 -22.90 1.75 6.72
CA ASN A 291 -23.75 2.93 6.84
C ASN A 291 -24.38 2.98 8.24
N LEU A 292 -24.10 4.07 8.97
CA LEU A 292 -24.62 4.36 10.31
C LEU A 292 -25.53 5.59 10.35
N ASP A 293 -25.89 6.16 9.20
CA ASP A 293 -26.71 7.38 9.12
C ASP A 293 -28.08 7.18 9.78
N GLU A 294 -28.64 5.97 9.67
CA GLU A 294 -29.90 5.58 10.31
C GLU A 294 -29.89 5.72 11.85
N PHE A 295 -28.72 5.79 12.48
CA PHE A 295 -28.58 5.92 13.94
C PHE A 295 -28.20 7.34 14.39
N LYS A 296 -27.97 8.28 13.47
CA LYS A 296 -27.57 9.66 13.81
C LYS A 296 -28.73 10.47 14.39
N GLU A 297 -29.94 10.20 13.93
CA GLU A 297 -31.17 10.92 14.30
C GLU A 297 -32.15 10.05 15.11
N ASP A 298 -31.74 8.84 15.50
CA ASP A 298 -32.58 7.93 16.27
C ASP A 298 -32.76 8.46 17.71
N PRO A 299 -33.99 8.84 18.14
CA PRO A 299 -34.25 9.34 19.48
C PRO A 299 -34.19 8.23 20.55
N SER A 300 -34.03 6.97 20.15
CA SER A 300 -33.96 5.85 21.08
C SER A 300 -32.66 5.82 21.88
N GLY A 301 -32.76 5.45 23.17
CA GLY A 301 -31.60 5.33 24.06
C GLY A 301 -30.63 4.20 23.71
N ASP A 302 -30.99 3.33 22.76
CA ASP A 302 -30.26 2.13 22.34
C ASP A 302 -29.58 2.25 20.96
N ALA A 303 -29.70 3.40 20.28
CA ALA A 303 -29.11 3.62 18.95
C ALA A 303 -27.61 3.29 18.88
N LEU A 304 -26.85 3.63 19.94
CA LEU A 304 -25.43 3.32 20.05
C LEU A 304 -25.14 1.81 20.16
N GLU A 305 -26.05 1.06 20.77
CA GLU A 305 -25.96 -0.39 20.94
C GLU A 305 -26.21 -1.09 19.60
N ARG A 306 -27.31 -0.74 18.93
CA ARG A 306 -27.66 -1.25 17.59
C ARG A 306 -26.60 -0.92 16.55
N ALA A 307 -26.02 0.28 16.58
CA ALA A 307 -24.90 0.64 15.73
C ALA A 307 -23.66 -0.23 15.99
N THR A 308 -23.38 -0.55 17.26
CA THR A 308 -22.26 -1.42 17.65
C THR A 308 -22.50 -2.85 17.16
N GLU A 309 -23.72 -3.38 17.32
CA GLU A 309 -24.12 -4.70 16.84
C GLU A 309 -23.98 -4.81 15.32
N LYS A 310 -24.42 -3.80 14.56
CA LYS A 310 -24.27 -3.76 13.10
C LYS A 310 -22.81 -3.87 12.67
N ILE A 311 -21.91 -3.12 13.32
CA ILE A 311 -20.46 -3.19 13.05
C ILE A 311 -19.92 -4.58 13.38
N MET A 312 -20.26 -5.11 14.57
CA MET A 312 -19.75 -6.40 15.05
C MET A 312 -20.26 -7.57 14.22
N SER A 313 -21.51 -7.52 13.76
CA SER A 313 -22.10 -8.53 12.87
C SER A 313 -21.28 -8.69 11.59
N LYS A 314 -20.89 -7.56 10.95
CA LYS A 314 -20.04 -7.55 9.76
C LYS A 314 -18.64 -8.09 10.03
N ILE A 315 -18.04 -7.73 11.17
CA ILE A 315 -16.73 -8.28 11.56
C ILE A 315 -16.81 -9.79 11.79
N ASN A 316 -17.83 -10.26 12.49
CA ASN A 316 -18.03 -11.68 12.79
C ASN A 316 -18.29 -12.51 11.52
N GLU A 317 -19.08 -12.00 10.58
CA GLU A 317 -19.28 -12.59 9.26
C GLU A 317 -17.92 -12.84 8.56
N MET A 318 -17.05 -11.83 8.55
CA MET A 318 -15.73 -11.96 7.92
C MET A 318 -14.79 -12.89 8.68
N VAL A 319 -14.82 -12.89 10.01
CA VAL A 319 -14.02 -13.82 10.83
C VAL A 319 -14.40 -15.27 10.54
N GLN A 320 -15.70 -15.56 10.38
CA GLN A 320 -16.20 -16.91 10.11
C GLN A 320 -15.95 -17.35 8.66
N THR A 321 -16.23 -16.48 7.70
CA THR A 321 -16.19 -16.83 6.27
C THR A 321 -14.81 -16.63 5.65
N GLY A 322 -13.98 -15.78 6.24
CA GLY A 322 -12.69 -15.38 5.68
C GLY A 322 -12.80 -14.55 4.39
N VAL A 323 -13.98 -14.03 4.04
CA VAL A 323 -14.20 -13.19 2.85
C VAL A 323 -14.79 -11.83 3.26
N PRO A 324 -14.63 -10.76 2.44
CA PRO A 324 -15.21 -9.46 2.71
C PRO A 324 -16.72 -9.52 2.95
N SER A 325 -17.20 -8.86 4.02
CA SER A 325 -18.64 -8.69 4.24
C SER A 325 -19.22 -7.73 3.21
N LYS A 326 -20.42 -8.06 2.72
CA LYS A 326 -21.18 -7.25 1.77
C LYS A 326 -21.88 -6.06 2.44
#